data_AF-C3KPM8-F1
#
_entry.id   AF-C3KPM8-F1
#
_cell.length_a   1.000
_cell.length_b   1.000
_cell.length_c   1.000
_cell.angle_alpha   90.00
_cell.angle_beta   90.00
_cell.angle_gamma   90.00
#
_symmetry.space_group_name_H-M   'P 1'
#
loop_
_entity.id
_entity.type
_entity.pdbx_description
1 polymer ?
#
loop_
_entity_poly.entity_id
_entity_poly.type
_entity_poly.pdbx_seq_one_letter_code
_entity_poly.pdbx_strand_id
1 'polypeptide(L)' 'MRTGSPWRDLPAHFGNWSTAFRRFSDWRKADVFVKFFQACSDEPDMEYAMVDATIVKVHRHGQGAKGGLRARPLAAPKVA' A
#
# COMPACT_ATOMS: atom_id res chain seq x y z
N MET A 1 9.26 -11.62 14.95
CA MET A 1 9.61 -10.38 14.24
C MET A 1 8.36 -9.53 14.08
N ARG A 2 8.42 -8.23 14.43
CA ARG A 2 7.29 -7.29 14.28
C ARG A 2 7.33 -6.73 12.84
N THR A 3 6.82 -7.49 11.88
CA THR A 3 6.91 -7.24 10.42
C THR A 3 5.96 -6.15 9.89
N GLY A 4 5.73 -5.09 10.66
CA GLY A 4 5.02 -3.90 10.18
C GLY A 4 5.98 -2.75 10.25
N SER A 5 6.87 -2.61 9.26
CA SER A 5 7.96 -1.62 9.19
C SER A 5 7.46 -0.26 9.68
N PRO A 6 7.70 0.09 10.95
CA PRO A 6 7.13 1.30 11.51
C PRO A 6 7.98 2.45 11.01
N TRP A 7 7.35 3.59 10.69
CA TRP A 7 8.07 4.78 10.22
C TRP A 7 9.21 5.18 11.15
N ARG A 8 9.11 4.88 12.45
CA ARG A 8 10.15 5.14 13.44
C ARG A 8 11.45 4.35 13.22
N ASP A 9 11.39 3.23 12.52
CA ASP A 9 12.55 2.39 12.20
C ASP A 9 13.15 2.76 10.83
N LEU A 10 12.72 3.89 10.22
CA LEU A 10 13.26 4.36 8.96
C LEU A 10 14.78 4.58 9.08
N PRO A 11 15.61 3.96 8.22
CA PRO A 11 17.04 4.15 8.24
C PRO A 11 17.42 5.64 8.15
N ALA A 12 18.42 6.05 8.94
CA ALA A 12 18.79 7.45 9.08
C ALA A 12 19.19 8.13 7.74
N HIS A 13 19.66 7.37 6.76
CA HIS A 13 20.02 7.90 5.43
C HIS A 13 18.81 8.40 4.62
N PHE A 14 17.58 8.00 4.97
CA PHE A 14 16.36 8.57 4.38
C PHE A 14 15.88 9.85 5.08
N GLY A 15 16.59 10.29 6.12
CA GLY A 15 16.27 11.49 6.88
C GLY A 15 15.25 11.26 7.99
N ASN A 16 14.64 12.34 8.47
CA ASN A 16 13.72 12.28 9.60
C ASN A 16 12.41 11.58 9.21
N TRP A 17 12.07 10.53 9.96
CA TRP A 17 10.87 9.72 9.72
C TRP A 17 9.57 10.52 9.67
N SER A 18 9.44 11.58 10.47
CA SER A 18 8.22 12.38 10.55
C SER A 18 8.01 13.22 9.28
N THR A 19 9.11 13.74 8.71
CA THR A 19 9.11 14.45 7.44
C THR A 19 8.77 13.49 6.30
N ALA A 20 9.39 12.30 6.28
CA ALA A 20 9.11 11.27 5.29
C ALA A 20 7.63 10.84 5.32
N PHE A 21 7.09 10.57 6.52
CA PHE A 21 5.68 10.21 6.70
C PHE A 21 4.73 11.32 6.24
N ARG A 22 5.03 12.59 6.59
CA ARG A 22 4.18 13.71 6.16
C ARG A 22 4.15 13.85 4.64
N ARG A 23 5.32 13.79 3.99
CA ARG A 23 5.42 13.83 2.53
C ARG A 23 4.67 12.68 1.88
N PHE A 24 4.79 11.46 2.42
CA PHE A 24 4.02 10.31 1.95
C PHE A 24 2.51 10.56 2.04
N SER A 25 2.03 11.11 3.17
CA SER A 25 0.61 11.42 3.37
C SER A 25 0.11 12.46 2.36
N ASP A 26 0.88 13.52 2.13
CA ASP A 26 0.54 14.60 1.21
C ASP A 26 0.51 14.09 -0.25
N TRP A 27 1.49 13.28 -0.63
CA TRP A 27 1.54 12.63 -1.95
C TRP A 27 0.38 11.69 -2.19
N ARG A 28 0.00 10.90 -1.17
CA ARG A 28 -1.16 10.02 -1.22
C ARG A 28 -2.47 10.79 -1.35
N LYS A 29 -2.58 12.00 -0.79
CA LYS A 29 -3.77 12.86 -0.95
C LYS A 29 -3.81 13.58 -2.31
N ALA A 30 -2.65 13.86 -2.90
CA ALA A 30 -2.52 14.54 -4.19
C ALA A 30 -2.47 13.58 -5.40
N ASP A 31 -2.76 12.29 -5.17
CA ASP A 31 -2.73 11.20 -6.16
C ASP A 31 -1.41 11.07 -6.91
N VAL A 32 -0.29 11.42 -6.26
CA VAL A 32 1.04 11.36 -6.88
C VAL A 32 1.39 9.94 -7.32
N PHE A 33 1.06 8.94 -6.51
CA PHE A 33 1.33 7.54 -6.84
C PHE A 33 0.52 7.05 -8.05
N VAL A 34 -0.71 7.54 -8.21
CA VAL A 34 -1.56 7.20 -9.37
C VAL A 34 -0.96 7.81 -10.64
N LYS A 35 -0.59 9.10 -10.59
CA LYS A 35 0.03 9.80 -11.71
C LYS A 35 1.36 9.15 -12.10
N PHE A 36 2.16 8.75 -11.12
CA PHE A 36 3.41 8.02 -11.36
C PHE A 36 3.15 6.69 -12.06
N PHE A 37 2.18 5.90 -11.56
CA PHE A 37 1.83 4.64 -12.18
C PHE A 37 1.36 4.81 -13.63
N GLN A 38 0.52 5.82 -13.90
CA GLN A 38 0.04 6.13 -15.25
C GLN A 38 1.22 6.44 -16.20
N ALA A 39 2.10 7.37 -15.80
CA ALA A 39 3.26 7.73 -16.61
C ALA A 39 4.23 6.56 -16.88
N CYS A 40 4.32 5.58 -15.96
CA CYS A 40 5.11 4.38 -16.18
C CYS A 40 4.40 3.31 -17.03
N SER A 41 3.10 3.45 -17.28
CA SER A 41 2.26 2.45 -17.93
C SER A 41 1.68 2.92 -19.27
N ASP A 42 2.23 3.98 -19.87
CA ASP A 42 1.65 4.62 -21.06
C ASP A 42 1.64 3.69 -22.31
N GLU A 43 2.65 2.84 -22.50
CA GLU A 43 2.73 1.90 -23.65
C GLU A 43 3.35 0.53 -23.28
N PRO A 44 2.63 -0.35 -22.57
CA PRO A 44 3.10 -1.70 -22.29
C PRO A 44 2.91 -2.61 -23.53
N ASP A 45 3.98 -3.30 -23.96
CA ASP A 45 3.95 -4.29 -25.05
C ASP A 45 3.12 -5.55 -24.72
N MET A 46 2.85 -5.76 -23.43
CA MET A 46 2.01 -6.82 -22.82
C MET A 46 2.34 -8.27 -23.25
N GLU A 47 3.39 -8.48 -24.04
CA GLU A 47 3.78 -9.79 -24.58
C GLU A 47 4.18 -10.77 -23.47
N TYR A 48 4.73 -10.26 -22.35
CA TYR A 48 5.13 -11.03 -21.17
C TYR A 48 4.65 -10.41 -19.86
N ALA A 49 3.37 -10.04 -19.77
CA ALA A 49 2.80 -9.51 -18.53
C ALA A 49 2.74 -10.58 -17.43
N MET A 50 3.55 -10.43 -16.37
CA MET A 50 3.49 -11.26 -15.17
C MET A 50 2.76 -10.52 -14.05
N VAL A 51 1.69 -11.12 -13.53
CA VAL A 51 0.92 -10.56 -12.41
C VAL A 51 1.20 -11.36 -11.15
N ASP A 52 1.74 -10.70 -10.13
CA ASP A 52 1.83 -11.22 -8.77
C ASP A 52 0.94 -10.41 -7.81
N ALA A 53 0.50 -11.05 -6.73
CA ALA A 53 -0.24 -10.39 -5.67
C ALA A 53 0.35 -10.75 -4.31
N THR A 54 0.85 -9.74 -3.60
CA THR A 54 1.33 -9.88 -2.23
C THR A 54 0.38 -9.18 -1.24
N ILE A 55 -0.05 -9.90 -0.20
CA ILE A 55 -0.94 -9.35 0.83
C ILE A 55 -0.12 -8.84 2.02
N VAL A 56 -0.12 -7.52 2.23
CA VAL A 56 0.46 -6.89 3.44
C VAL A 56 -0.64 -6.61 4.45
N LYS A 57 -0.70 -7.39 5.54
CA LYS A 57 -1.68 -7.19 6.62
C LYS A 57 -1.28 -6.02 7.50
N VAL A 58 -2.21 -5.10 7.75
CA VAL A 58 -2.01 -4.02 8.73
C VAL A 58 -2.05 -4.58 10.16
N HIS A 59 -1.24 -4.00 11.06
CA HIS A 59 -1.26 -4.32 12.48
C HIS A 59 -2.68 -4.18 13.05
N ARG A 60 -3.06 -5.03 14.03
CA ARG A 60 -4.42 -5.02 14.62
C ARG A 60 -4.88 -3.64 15.13
N HIS A 61 -3.96 -2.82 15.65
CA HIS A 61 -4.27 -1.45 16.11
C HIS A 61 -4.47 -0.44 14.97
N GLY A 62 -4.07 -0.78 13.75
CA GLY A 62 -4.42 -0.03 12.54
C GLY A 62 -5.62 -0.62 11.80
N GLN A 63 -6.19 -1.72 12.27
CA GLN A 63 -7.42 -2.28 11.71
C GLN A 63 -8.62 -1.49 12.25
N GLY A 64 -9.26 -0.72 11.37
CA GLY A 64 -10.57 -0.11 11.63
C GLY A 64 -10.55 1.41 11.79
N ALA A 65 -11.02 2.12 10.77
CA ALA A 65 -11.68 3.41 10.96
C ALA A 65 -13.15 3.15 11.35
N LYS A 66 -13.77 4.03 12.17
CA LYS A 66 -15.23 4.00 12.40
C LYS A 66 -15.93 4.01 11.03
N GLY A 67 -16.63 2.93 10.68
CA GLY A 67 -17.35 2.79 9.41
C GLY A 67 -17.20 1.44 8.69
N GLY A 68 -16.19 0.63 9.06
CA GLY A 68 -15.99 -0.71 8.46
C GLY A 68 -15.58 -0.70 6.99
N LEU A 69 -15.32 -1.88 6.43
CA LEU A 69 -15.03 -2.04 4.99
C LEU A 69 -16.33 -1.94 4.19
N ARG A 70 -16.38 -1.05 3.18
CA ARG A 70 -17.47 -1.04 2.17
C ARG A 70 -17.28 -2.11 1.08
N ALA A 71 -16.11 -2.73 1.02
CA ALA A 71 -15.80 -3.76 0.04
C ALA A 71 -16.41 -5.10 0.48
N ARG A 72 -17.21 -5.73 -0.39
CA ARG A 72 -17.67 -7.11 -0.21
C ARG A 72 -16.45 -8.03 -0.24
N PRO A 73 -16.25 -8.91 0.75
CA PRO A 73 -15.22 -9.94 0.67
C PRO A 73 -15.44 -10.80 -0.56
N LEU A 74 -14.38 -11.10 -1.31
CA LEU A 74 -14.41 -12.15 -2.32
C LEU A 74 -14.70 -13.46 -1.58
N ALA A 75 -15.76 -14.17 -1.99
CA ALA A 75 -16.30 -15.32 -1.26
C ALA A 75 -15.21 -16.36 -0.95
N ALA A 76 -15.19 -16.85 0.28
CA ALA A 76 -14.39 -18.01 0.64
C ALA A 76 -15.02 -19.28 0.02
N PRO A 77 -14.24 -20.27 -0.43
CA PRO A 77 -14.80 -21.53 -0.90
C PRO A 77 -15.54 -22.23 0.25
N LYS A 78 -16.73 -22.74 -0.05
CA LYS A 78 -17.50 -23.59 0.86
C LYS A 78 -16.74 -24.90 1.03
N VAL A 79 -16.19 -25.15 2.22
CA VAL A 79 -15.61 -26.46 2.55
C VAL A 79 -16.76 -27.45 2.64
N ALA A 80 -16.62 -28.56 1.90
CA ALA A 80 -17.57 -29.69 1.87
C ALA A 80 -17.47 -30.52 3.16
#